data_AF-A0A6L7JNU3-F1
#
_entry.id   AF-A0A6L7JNU3-F1
#
_cell.length_a   1.000
_cell.length_b   1.000
_cell.length_c   1.000
_cell.angle_alpha   90.00
_cell.angle_beta   90.00
_cell.angle_gamma   90.00
#
_symmetry.space_group_name_H-M   'P 1'
#
loop_
_entity.id
_entity.type
_entity.pdbx_description
1 polymer ?
#
loop_
_entity_poly.entity_id
_entity_poly.type
_entity_poly.pdbx_seq_one_letter_code
_entity_poly.pdbx_strand_id
1 'polypeptide(L)' 'NQIRSYVLDQSRIKDIRTGVETGNVNAVLEGDLDEFIEASLKAGL' A
#
# COMPACT_ATOMS: atom_id res chain seq x y z
N ASN A 1 15.60 -3.80 0.61
CA ASN A 1 14.77 -2.99 -0.30
C ASN A 1 13.50 -2.61 0.41
N GLN A 2 13.17 -1.31 0.41
CA GLN A 2 11.86 -0.82 0.83
C GLN A 2 10.79 -1.33 -0.12
N ILE A 3 9.58 -1.62 0.35
CA ILE A 3 8.48 -2.15 -0.48
C ILE A 3 7.26 -1.22 -0.55
N ARG A 4 7.13 -0.28 0.40
CA ARG A 4 5.99 0.62 0.48
C ARG A 4 6.39 1.93 1.14
N SER A 5 5.89 3.03 0.62
CA SER A 5 6.08 4.38 1.13
C SER A 5 4.83 4.81 1.90
N TYR A 6 5.01 5.25 3.14
CA TYR A 6 3.95 5.77 4.01
C TYR A 6 4.24 7.25 4.28
N VAL A 7 3.50 8.14 3.62
CA VAL A 7 3.62 9.60 3.76
C VAL A 7 2.36 10.10 4.45
N LEU A 8 2.34 10.00 5.78
CA LEU A 8 1.15 10.26 6.61
C LEU A 8 0.73 11.73 6.58
N ASP A 9 1.68 12.66 6.48
CA ASP A 9 1.41 14.10 6.37
C ASP A 9 0.61 14.47 5.11
N GLN A 10 0.76 13.68 4.04
CA GLN A 10 -0.01 13.82 2.79
C GLN A 10 -1.14 12.79 2.69
N SER A 11 -1.43 12.07 3.79
CA SER A 11 -2.37 10.95 3.83
C SER A 11 -2.21 10.01 2.64
N ARG A 12 -0.98 9.58 2.32
CA ARG A 12 -0.70 8.74 1.15
C ARG A 12 0.12 7.51 1.50
N ILE A 13 -0.33 6.35 1.07
CA ILE A 13 0.44 5.10 1.13
C ILE A 13 0.55 4.52 -0.28
N LYS A 14 1.77 4.18 -0.71
CA LYS A 14 2.05 3.64 -2.04
C LYS A 14 2.97 2.43 -1.99
N ASP A 15 2.52 1.30 -2.53
CA ASP A 15 3.37 0.11 -2.74
C ASP A 15 4.20 0.32 -4.01
N ILE A 16 5.53 0.31 -3.87
CA ILE A 16 6.44 0.61 -4.98
C ILE A 16 6.63 -0.58 -5.92
N ARG A 17 6.23 -1.78 -5.49
CA ARG A 17 6.35 -3.00 -6.30
C ARG A 17 5.17 -3.15 -7.26
N THR A 18 3.97 -2.83 -6.77
CA THR A 18 2.71 -2.98 -7.51
C THR A 18 2.16 -1.68 -8.08
N GLY A 19 2.62 -0.53 -7.56
CA GLY A 19 2.14 0.80 -7.95
C GLY A 19 0.82 1.21 -7.28
N VAL A 20 0.18 0.32 -6.51
CA VAL A 20 -1.06 0.59 -5.77
C VAL A 20 -0.85 1.72 -4.77
N GLU A 21 -1.80 2.65 -4.72
CA GLU A 21 -1.77 3.82 -3.87
C GLU A 21 -3.15 4.06 -3.26
N THR A 22 -3.17 4.37 -1.96
CA THR A 22 -4.39 4.73 -1.24
C THR A 22 -4.21 5.98 -0.42
N GLY A 23 -5.28 6.78 -0.38
CA GLY A 23 -5.41 7.96 0.47
C GLY A 23 -5.98 7.67 1.87
N ASN A 24 -6.57 6.48 2.06
CA ASN A 24 -7.19 6.11 3.32
C ASN A 24 -6.17 5.48 4.27
N VAL A 25 -5.29 6.32 4.78
CA VAL A 25 -4.17 5.89 5.65
C VAL A 25 -4.64 5.18 6.91
N ASN A 26 -5.72 5.66 7.53
CA ASN A 26 -6.20 5.10 8.79
C ASN A 26 -6.65 3.65 8.62
N ALA A 27 -7.41 3.33 7.56
CA ALA A 27 -7.83 1.95 7.29
C ALA A 27 -6.62 1.01 7.12
N VAL A 28 -5.59 1.46 6.40
CA VAL A 28 -4.37 0.66 6.22
C VAL A 28 -3.62 0.45 7.54
N LEU A 29 -3.58 1.47 8.41
CA LEU A 29 -2.99 1.36 9.74
C LEU A 29 -3.82 0.47 10.68
N GLU A 30 -5.13 0.36 10.45
CA GLU A 30 -6.05 -0.55 11.13
C GLU A 30 -6.03 -1.99 10.57
N GLY A 31 -5.28 -2.23 9.49
CA GLY A 31 -5.03 -3.57 8.95
C GLY A 31 -5.67 -3.85 7.58
N ASP A 32 -6.31 -2.86 6.96
CA ASP A 32 -6.86 -2.96 5.59
C ASP A 32 -5.72 -3.01 4.56
N LEU A 33 -5.13 -4.20 4.40
CA LEU A 33 -3.97 -4.46 3.55
C LEU A 33 -4.31 -5.30 2.31
N ASP A 34 -5.57 -5.74 2.19
CA ASP A 34 -6.01 -6.71 1.19
C ASP A 34 -5.72 -6.22 -0.22
N GLU A 35 -5.96 -4.93 -0.51
CA GLU A 35 -5.68 -4.31 -1.81
C GLU A 35 -4.21 -4.49 -2.22
N PHE A 36 -3.29 -4.30 -1.29
CA PHE A 36 -1.86 -4.44 -1.58
C PHE A 36 -1.42 -5.90 -1.72
N ILE A 37 -1.99 -6.80 -0.91
CA ILE A 37 -1.68 -8.23 -0.94
C ILE A 37 -2.18 -8.82 -2.26
N GLU A 38 -3.43 -8.56 -2.63
CA GLU A 38 -3.98 -9.01 -3.91
C GLU A 38 -3.19 -8.50 -5.10
N ALA A 39 -2.80 -7.22 -5.08
CA ALA A 39 -2.00 -6.65 -6.15
C ALA A 39 -0.61 -7.30 -6.26
N SER A 40 0.01 -7.64 -5.12
CA SER A 40 1.30 -8.35 -5.10
C SER A 40 1.16 -9.75 -5.71
N LEU A 41 0.08 -10.47 -5.36
CA LEU A 41 -0.19 -11.81 -5.89
C LEU A 41 -0.49 -11.77 -7.40
N LYS A 42 -1.29 -10.79 -7.85
CA LYS A 42 -1.59 -10.60 -9.29
C LYS A 42 -0.33 -10.24 -10.10
N ALA A 43 0.63 -9.55 -9.48
CA ALA A 43 1.91 -9.22 -10.11
C ALA A 43 2.92 -10.38 -10.12
N GLY A 44 2.64 -11.51 -9.45
CA GLY A 44 3.53 -12.67 -9.38
C GLY A 44 4.79 -12.44 -8.55
N LEU A 45 4.71 -11.58 -7.52
CA LEU A 45 5.80 -11.20 -6.62
C LEU A 45 5.90 -12.08 -5.38
#